data_AF-A0A1H5W1I1-F1
#
_entry.id   AF-A0A1H5W1I1-F1
#
_cell.length_a   1.000
_cell.length_b   1.000
_cell.length_c   1.000
_cell.angle_alpha   90.00
_cell.angle_beta   90.00
_cell.angle_gamma   90.00
#
_symmetry.space_group_name_H-M   'P 1'
#
loop_
_entity.id
_entity.type
_entity.pdbx_description
1 polymer ?
#
loop_
_entity_poly.entity_id
_entity_poly.type
_entity_poly.pdbx_seq_one_letter_code
_entity_poly.pdbx_strand_id
1 'polypeptide(L)'
;MLMSILLSAGFALMGAGIGAGIVAIGAGLGIGRIGGQAMESIARQPEAAGKIQGAMLIIAALIEVVSLFAAVICLLIALNIAGIS
;
A
#
# COMPACT_ATOMS: atom_id res chain seq x y z
N MET A 1 35.20 -7.05 -4.29
CA MET A 1 34.48 -6.93 -3.01
C MET A 1 33.71 -5.62 -2.92
N LEU A 2 34.35 -4.46 -3.09
CA LEU A 2 33.64 -3.17 -3.07
C LEU A 2 32.61 -3.03 -4.22
N MET A 3 33.02 -3.33 -5.46
CA MET A 3 32.14 -3.23 -6.64
C MET A 3 30.91 -4.15 -6.54
N SER A 4 31.07 -5.37 -5.98
CA SER A 4 29.96 -6.30 -5.77
C SER A 4 28.97 -5.82 -4.71
N ILE A 5 29.45 -5.17 -3.66
CA ILE A 5 28.59 -4.58 -2.62
C ILE A 5 27.76 -3.43 -3.21
N LEU A 6 28.40 -2.51 -3.94
CA LEU A 6 27.73 -1.37 -4.58
C LEU A 6 26.66 -1.81 -5.59
N LEU A 7 26.96 -2.84 -6.40
CA LEU A 7 25.99 -3.37 -7.36
C LEU A 7 24.77 -4.01 -6.65
N SER A 8 24.99 -4.77 -5.58
CA SER A 8 23.92 -5.39 -4.80
C SER A 8 23.01 -4.35 -4.12
N ALA A 9 23.60 -3.27 -3.61
CA ALA A 9 22.87 -2.15 -3.01
C ALA A 9 21.99 -1.43 -4.05
N GLY A 10 22.51 -1.20 -5.26
CA GLY A 10 21.75 -0.60 -6.36
C GLY A 10 20.50 -1.40 -6.73
N PHE A 11 20.62 -2.73 -6.86
CA PHE A 11 19.47 -3.58 -7.14
C PHE A 11 18.44 -3.62 -6.01
N ALA A 12 18.88 -3.61 -4.76
CA ALA A 12 17.97 -3.62 -3.62
C ALA A 12 17.20 -2.29 -3.46
N LEU A 13 17.84 -1.14 -3.72
CA LEU A 13 17.14 0.16 -3.79
C LEU A 13 16.13 0.22 -4.92
N MET A 14 16.50 -0.27 -6.11
CA MET A 14 15.59 -0.36 -7.24
C MET A 14 14.38 -1.27 -6.91
N GLY A 15 14.63 -2.43 -6.31
CA GLY A 15 13.60 -3.36 -5.87
C GLY A 15 12.65 -2.74 -4.84
N ALA A 16 13.17 -1.99 -3.86
CA ALA A 16 12.37 -1.27 -2.88
C ALA A 16 11.46 -0.21 -3.53
N GLY A 17 11.99 0.57 -4.48
CA GLY A 17 11.21 1.59 -5.19
C GLY A 17 10.10 0.98 -6.04
N ILE A 18 10.40 -0.07 -6.81
CA ILE A 18 9.40 -0.78 -7.62
C ILE A 18 8.35 -1.44 -6.73
N GLY A 19 8.77 -2.10 -5.65
CA GLY A 19 7.89 -2.74 -4.69
C GLY A 19 6.91 -1.76 -4.07
N ALA A 20 7.39 -0.60 -3.61
CA ALA A 20 6.55 0.45 -3.04
C ALA A 20 5.51 0.96 -4.07
N GLY A 21 5.90 1.14 -5.33
CA GLY A 21 4.99 1.54 -6.40
C GLY A 21 3.88 0.51 -6.66
N ILE A 22 4.22 -0.77 -6.70
CA ILE A 22 3.25 -1.86 -6.90
C ILE A 22 2.25 -1.91 -5.73
N VAL A 23 2.74 -1.78 -4.49
CA VAL A 23 1.89 -1.74 -3.29
C VAL A 23 0.92 -0.57 -3.36
N ALA A 24 1.39 0.63 -3.72
CA ALA A 24 0.54 1.82 -3.84
C ALA A 24 -0.57 1.63 -4.91
N ILE A 25 -0.24 1.02 -6.05
CA ILE A 25 -1.23 0.72 -7.10
C ILE A 25 -2.26 -0.29 -6.58
N GLY A 26 -1.83 -1.36 -5.94
CA GLY A 26 -2.73 -2.39 -5.39
C GLY A 26 -3.69 -1.82 -4.34
N ALA A 27 -3.17 -1.02 -3.40
CA ALA A 27 -3.94 -0.36 -2.36
C ALA A 27 -4.98 0.61 -2.98
N GLY A 28 -4.55 1.46 -3.91
CA GLY A 28 -5.42 2.43 -4.58
C GLY A 28 -6.56 1.76 -5.34
N LEU A 29 -6.29 0.67 -6.06
CA LEU A 29 -7.32 -0.09 -6.77
C LEU A 29 -8.29 -0.77 -5.80
N GLY A 30 -7.80 -1.33 -4.69
CA GLY A 30 -8.64 -1.97 -3.68
C GLY A 30 -9.60 -0.98 -3.01
N ILE A 31 -9.05 0.11 -2.46
CA ILE A 31 -9.81 1.14 -1.75
C ILE A 31 -10.76 1.86 -2.71
N GLY A 32 -10.33 2.16 -3.94
CA GLY A 32 -11.17 2.80 -4.95
C GLY A 32 -12.43 1.97 -5.28
N ARG A 33 -12.29 0.64 -5.39
CA ARG A 33 -13.44 -0.25 -5.63
C ARG A 33 -14.38 -0.32 -4.44
N ILE A 34 -13.84 -0.41 -3.22
CA ILE A 34 -14.63 -0.41 -1.98
C ILE A 34 -15.42 0.88 -1.84
N GLY A 35 -14.76 2.03 -2.01
CA GLY A 35 -15.39 3.35 -1.94
C GLY A 35 -16.47 3.51 -3.01
N GLY A 36 -16.19 3.13 -4.25
CA GLY A 36 -17.17 3.19 -5.35
C GLY A 36 -18.43 2.38 -5.06
N GLN A 37 -18.28 1.13 -4.61
CA GLN A 37 -19.41 0.25 -4.27
C GLN A 37 -20.19 0.76 -3.05
N ALA A 38 -19.49 1.32 -2.06
CA ALA A 38 -20.13 1.93 -0.91
C ALA A 38 -20.99 3.14 -1.32
N MET A 39 -20.47 4.03 -2.18
CA MET A 39 -21.22 5.19 -2.66
C MET A 39 -22.44 4.78 -3.47
N GLU A 40 -22.31 3.79 -4.35
CA GLU A 40 -23.46 3.27 -5.11
C GLU A 40 -24.52 2.65 -4.20
N SER A 41 -24.09 1.92 -3.16
CA SER A 41 -25.00 1.31 -2.18
C SER A 41 -25.73 2.38 -1.34
N ILE A 42 -25.02 3.44 -0.92
CA ILE A 42 -25.59 4.57 -0.18
C ILE A 42 -26.60 5.33 -1.05
N ALA A 43 -26.29 5.55 -2.33
CA ALA A 43 -27.20 6.20 -3.26
C ALA A 43 -28.51 5.42 -3.45
N ARG A 44 -28.46 4.08 -3.40
CA ARG A 44 -29.64 3.20 -3.49
C ARG A 44 -30.41 3.09 -2.17
N GLN A 45 -29.74 3.20 -1.03
CA GLN A 45 -30.33 3.06 0.31
C GLN A 45 -29.75 4.10 1.28
N PRO A 46 -30.23 5.36 1.23
CA PRO A 46 -29.73 6.44 2.06
C PRO A 46 -29.90 6.19 3.57
N GLU A 47 -30.95 5.46 3.97
CA GLU A 47 -31.23 5.13 5.37
C GLU A 47 -30.18 4.18 5.97
N ALA A 48 -29.49 3.42 5.13
CA ALA A 48 -28.43 2.49 5.53
C ALA A 48 -27.03 3.13 5.52
N ALA A 49 -26.90 4.43 5.22
CA ALA A 49 -25.62 5.06 4.96
C ALA A 49 -24.57 4.87 6.06
N GLY A 50 -24.96 5.06 7.33
CA GLY A 50 -24.06 4.86 8.46
C GLY A 50 -23.53 3.43 8.59
N LYS A 51 -24.37 2.42 8.30
CA LYS A 51 -23.96 1.01 8.33
C LYS A 51 -23.01 0.69 7.18
N ILE A 52 -23.30 1.18 5.98
CA ILE A 52 -22.47 0.98 4.78
C ILE A 52 -21.10 1.64 4.98
N GLN A 53 -21.07 2.88 5.46
CA GLN A 53 -19.82 3.60 5.75
C GLN A 53 -19.00 2.88 6.82
N GLY A 54 -19.64 2.38 7.89
CA GLY A 54 -18.96 1.58 8.91
C GLY A 54 -18.30 0.33 8.33
N ALA A 55 -19.02 -0.45 7.53
CA ALA A 55 -18.47 -1.63 6.86
C ALA A 55 -17.33 -1.27 5.89
N MET A 56 -17.52 -0.21 5.09
CA MET A 56 -16.51 0.31 4.15
C MET A 56 -15.20 0.66 4.86
N LEU A 57 -15.26 1.37 5.99
CA LEU A 57 -14.08 1.78 6.74
C LEU A 57 -13.33 0.59 7.35
N ILE A 58 -14.05 -0.43 7.84
CA ILE A 58 -13.43 -1.66 8.35
C ILE A 58 -12.63 -2.35 7.24
N ILE A 59 -13.23 -2.56 6.07
CA ILE A 59 -12.54 -3.22 4.96
C ILE A 59 -11.39 -2.36 4.42
N ALA A 60 -11.58 -1.03 4.32
CA ALA A 60 -10.52 -0.12 3.92
C ALA A 60 -9.32 -0.18 4.88
N ALA A 61 -9.57 -0.23 6.19
CA ALA A 61 -8.51 -0.37 7.20
C ALA A 61 -7.76 -1.70 7.07
N LEU A 62 -8.46 -2.81 6.78
CA LEU A 62 -7.82 -4.12 6.57
C LEU A 62 -6.88 -4.12 5.35
N ILE A 63 -7.29 -3.50 4.24
CA ILE A 63 -6.41 -3.32 3.07
C ILE A 63 -5.20 -2.45 3.43
N GLU A 64 -5.42 -1.38 4.19
CA GLU A 64 -4.37 -0.44 4.54
C GLU A 64 -3.31 -1.09 5.45
N VAL A 65 -3.69 -1.99 6.36
CA VAL A 65 -2.73 -2.73 7.21
C VAL A 65 -1.75 -3.54 6.36
N VAL A 66 -2.26 -4.26 5.36
CA VAL A 66 -1.39 -5.08 4.48
C VAL A 66 -0.52 -4.21 3.59
N SER A 67 -1.10 -3.13 3.05
CA SER A 67 -0.42 -2.19 2.17
C SER A 67 0.70 -1.45 2.91
N LEU A 68 0.43 -0.93 4.10
CA LEU A 68 1.42 -0.26 4.93
C LEU A 68 2.51 -1.20 5.40
N PHE A 69 2.19 -2.45 5.73
CA PHE A 69 3.22 -3.44 6.09
C PHE A 69 4.21 -3.66 4.94
N ALA A 70 3.71 -3.83 3.71
CA ALA A 70 4.56 -3.97 2.54
C ALA A 70 5.35 -2.70 2.20
N ALA A 71 4.74 -1.52 2.35
CA ALA A 71 5.42 -0.24 2.16
C ALA A 71 6.54 -0.02 3.19
N VAL A 72 6.32 -0.41 4.45
CA VAL A 72 7.32 -0.35 5.53
C VAL A 72 8.50 -1.27 5.20
N ILE A 73 8.26 -2.49 4.69
CA ILE A 73 9.36 -3.37 4.26
C ILE A 73 10.20 -2.70 3.16
N CYS A 74 9.56 -2.08 2.16
CA CYS A 74 10.27 -1.36 1.11
C CYS A 74 11.08 -0.18 1.68
N LEU A 75 10.49 0.58 2.61
CA LEU A 75 11.15 1.68 3.30
C LEU A 75 12.37 1.20 4.12
N LEU A 76 12.24 0.10 4.85
CA LEU A 76 13.34 -0.46 5.65
C LEU A 76 14.50 -0.93 4.77
N ILE A 77 14.22 -1.53 3.61
CA ILE A 77 15.26 -1.88 2.64
C ILE A 77 15.99 -0.62 2.18
N ALA A 78 15.24 0.43 1.84
CA ALA A 78 15.83 1.70 1.39
C ALA A 78 16.69 2.37 2.46
N LEU A 79 16.20 2.45 3.70
CA LEU A 79 16.91 3.10 4.81
C LEU A 79 18.13 2.31 5.28
N ASN A 80 18.05 0.98 5.33
CA ASN A 80 19.19 0.14 5.72
C ASN A 80 20.36 0.32 4.74
N ILE A 81 20.07 0.36 3.43
CA ILE A 81 21.11 0.55 2.41
C ILE A 81 21.70 1.97 2.48
N ALA A 82 20.88 2.99 2.75
CA ALA A 82 21.35 4.38 2.89
C ALA A 82 22.30 4.58 4.08
N GLY A 83 22.28 3.70 5.09
CA GLY A 83 23.24 3.71 6.20
C GLY A 83 24.56 2.97 5.92
N ILE A 84 24.65 2.25 4.80
CA ILE A 84 25.84 1.45 4.40
C ILE A 84 26.65 2.17 3.30
N SER A 85 26.02 3.09 2.55
CA SER A 85 26.65 3.96 1.54
C SER A 85 27.31 5.20 2.15
#